data_AF-A0A256WM96-F1
#
_entry.id   AF-A0A256WM96-F1
#
_cell.length_a   1.000
_cell.length_b   1.000
_cell.length_c   1.000
_cell.angle_alpha   90.00
_cell.angle_beta   90.00
_cell.angle_gamma   90.00
#
_symmetry.space_group_name_H-M   'P 1'
#
loop_
_entity.id
_entity.type
_entity.pdbx_description
1 polymer ?
#
loop_
_entity_poly.entity_id
_entity_poly.type
_entity_poly.pdbx_seq_one_letter_code
_entity_poly.pdbx_strand_id
1 'polypeptide(L)' 'MSVAQDLEEVLESHFEAVNQEAIVDIKSQHIKGKSGRMGQEFNFEIWQDRPNMYRMEVNIQGQKMIQVFRRV' A
#
# COMPACT_ATOMS: atom_id res chain seq x y z
N MET A 1 26.33 30.56 -10.96
CA MET A 1 26.63 29.61 -9.87
C MET A 1 25.38 28.75 -9.70
N SER A 2 25.43 27.48 -10.08
CA SER A 2 24.32 26.56 -9.86
C SER A 2 24.34 26.17 -8.39
N VAL A 3 23.37 26.64 -7.62
CA VAL A 3 23.16 26.18 -6.24
C VAL A 3 22.35 24.89 -6.34
N ALA A 4 23.03 23.81 -6.71
CA ALA A 4 22.43 22.48 -6.66
C ALA A 4 22.45 22.04 -5.19
N GLN A 5 21.28 21.73 -4.63
CA GLN A 5 21.20 21.10 -3.31
C GLN A 5 21.94 19.76 -3.34
N ASP A 6 22.55 19.40 -2.21
CA ASP A 6 23.15 18.07 -2.06
C ASP A 6 22.03 17.02 -2.12
N LEU A 7 22.29 15.89 -2.77
CA LEU A 7 21.32 14.81 -2.88
C LEU A 7 20.85 14.31 -1.51
N GLU A 8 21.75 14.28 -0.53
CA GLU A 8 21.45 13.86 0.83
C GLU A 8 20.45 14.80 1.50
N GLU A 9 20.65 16.11 1.36
CA GLU A 9 19.76 17.15 1.91
C GLU A 9 18.34 17.05 1.31
N VAL A 10 18.26 16.79 -0.01
CA VAL A 10 16.96 16.60 -0.69
C VAL A 10 16.24 15.36 -0.20
N LEU A 11 16.97 14.25 -0.01
CA LEU A 11 16.39 13.00 0.48
C LEU A 11 15.98 13.09 1.94
N GLU A 12 16.79 13.70 2.79
CA GLU A 12 16.48 13.91 4.21
C GLU A 12 15.23 14.78 4.37
N SER A 13 15.18 15.92 3.67
CA SER A 13 14.02 16.80 3.65
C SER A 13 12.76 16.09 3.15
N HIS A 14 12.89 15.22 2.14
CA HIS A 14 11.77 14.44 1.63
C HIS A 14 11.26 13.44 2.68
N PHE A 15 12.15 12.68 3.30
CA PHE A 15 11.78 11.65 4.29
C PHE A 15 11.19 12.26 5.57
N GLU A 16 11.71 13.40 6.01
CA GLU A 16 11.13 14.17 7.11
C GLU A 16 9.73 14.66 6.74
N ALA A 17 9.57 15.28 5.56
CA ALA A 17 8.29 15.83 5.11
C ALA A 17 7.18 14.76 4.97
N VAL A 18 7.52 13.53 4.58
CA VAL A 18 6.55 12.42 4.50
C VAL A 18 6.41 11.64 5.81
N ASN A 19 7.14 12.01 6.87
CA ASN A 19 7.18 11.30 8.14
C ASN A 19 7.49 9.80 7.95
N GLN A 20 8.57 9.52 7.21
CA GLN A 20 8.98 8.17 6.82
C GLN A 20 9.15 7.25 8.05
N GLU A 21 9.62 7.76 9.18
CA GLU A 21 9.78 7.00 10.42
C GLU A 21 8.45 6.40 10.91
N ALA A 22 7.40 7.22 10.99
CA ALA A 22 6.08 6.75 11.37
C ALA A 22 5.51 5.72 10.37
N ILE A 23 5.79 5.91 9.07
CA ILE A 23 5.37 4.96 8.02
C ILE A 23 6.11 3.61 8.18
N VAL A 24 7.39 3.63 8.56
CA VAL A 24 8.18 2.41 8.78
C VAL A 24 7.67 1.64 10.01
N ASP A 25 7.08 2.29 10.99
CA ASP A 25 6.52 1.62 12.18
C ASP A 25 5.19 0.90 11.95
N ILE A 26 4.45 1.24 10.89
CA ILE A 26 3.18 0.59 10.54
C ILE A 26 3.41 -0.91 10.28
N LYS A 27 2.83 -1.76 11.15
CA LYS A 27 2.93 -3.23 11.04
C LYS A 27 1.89 -3.86 10.13
N SER A 28 0.71 -3.23 10.05
CA SER A 28 -0.46 -3.75 9.34
C SER A 28 -1.17 -2.62 8.62
N GLN A 29 -1.64 -2.87 7.41
CA GLN A 29 -2.50 -1.95 6.67
C GLN A 29 -3.75 -2.68 6.17
N HIS A 30 -4.90 -2.00 6.27
CA HIS A 30 -6.17 -2.44 5.71
C HIS A 30 -6.65 -1.40 4.71
N ILE A 31 -6.73 -1.80 3.44
CA ILE A 31 -7.15 -0.97 2.33
C ILE A 31 -8.52 -1.48 1.87
N LYS A 32 -9.49 -0.58 1.80
CA LYS A 32 -10.80 -0.85 1.19
C LYS A 32 -10.96 0.05 -0.02
N GLY A 33 -11.38 -0.54 -1.14
CA GLY A 33 -11.53 0.21 -2.37
C GLY A 33 -12.62 -0.33 -3.27
N LYS A 34 -12.99 0.52 -4.22
CA LYS A 34 -13.87 0.16 -5.34
C LYS A 34 -13.09 0.40 -6.63
N SER A 35 -13.13 -0.56 -7.55
CA SER A 35 -12.52 -0.42 -8.87
C SER A 35 -13.58 -0.66 -9.95
N GLY A 36 -13.69 0.28 -10.89
CA GLY A 36 -14.43 0.07 -12.12
C GLY A 36 -13.51 -0.51 -13.20
N ARG A 37 -13.73 -1.74 -13.64
CA ARG A 37 -13.06 -2.30 -14.83
C ARG A 37 -14.09 -2.95 -15.75
N MET A 38 -13.94 -2.72 -17.06
CA MET A 38 -14.80 -3.32 -18.09
C MET A 38 -16.31 -3.13 -17.86
N GLY A 39 -16.71 -1.95 -17.35
CA GLY A 39 -18.13 -1.64 -17.08
C GLY A 39 -18.72 -2.33 -15.84
N GLN A 40 -17.90 -2.99 -15.02
CA GLN A 40 -18.30 -3.60 -13.75
C GLN A 40 -17.57 -2.94 -12.57
N GLU A 41 -18.29 -2.78 -11.46
CA GLU A 41 -17.71 -2.34 -10.19
C GLU A 41 -17.32 -3.53 -9.32
N PHE A 42 -16.08 -3.50 -8.84
CA PHE A 42 -15.53 -4.51 -7.95
C PHE A 42 -15.16 -3.86 -6.63
N ASN A 43 -15.74 -4.36 -5.54
CA ASN A 43 -15.31 -4.01 -4.19
C ASN A 43 -14.15 -4.93 -3.81
N PHE A 44 -13.05 -4.34 -3.36
CA PHE A 44 -11.89 -5.08 -2.89
C PHE A 44 -11.45 -4.64 -1.49
N GLU A 45 -10.94 -5.60 -0.74
CA GLU A 45 -10.28 -5.37 0.55
C GLU A 45 -8.90 -6.03 0.52
N ILE A 46 -7.88 -5.30 0.97
CA ILE A 46 -6.51 -5.78 1.06
C ILE A 46 -6.04 -5.61 2.50
N TRP A 47 -5.55 -6.69 3.09
CA TRP A 47 -4.79 -6.67 4.32
C TRP A 47 -3.36 -7.02 4.01
N GLN A 48 -2.43 -6.23 4.52
CA GLN A 48 -1.01 -6.53 4.44
C GLN A 48 -0.39 -6.31 5.80
N ASP A 49 0.25 -7.37 6.30
CA ASP A 49 1.01 -7.30 7.54
C ASP A 49 2.47 -7.62 7.23
N ARG A 50 3.37 -6.82 7.82
CA ARG A 50 4.81 -7.02 7.70
C ARG A 50 5.25 -8.27 8.49
N PRO A 51 6.27 -9.00 8.04
CA PRO A 51 7.09 -8.72 6.86
C PRO A 51 6.44 -9.19 5.55
N ASN A 52 5.70 -10.30 5.54
CA ASN A 52 5.28 -10.99 4.32
C ASN A 52 3.93 -11.72 4.50
N MET A 53 2.91 -11.04 5.05
CA MET A 53 1.54 -11.56 5.07
C MET A 53 0.65 -10.68 4.20
N TYR A 54 -0.16 -11.32 3.36
CA TYR A 54 -1.03 -10.63 2.43
C TYR A 54 -2.35 -11.38 2.29
N ARG A 55 -3.44 -10.64 2.30
CA ARG A 55 -4.78 -11.13 1.99
C ARG A 55 -5.47 -10.12 1.09
N MET A 56 -6.03 -10.61 -0.01
CA MET A 56 -6.89 -9.83 -0.88
C MET A 56 -8.22 -10.53 -1.02
N GLU A 57 -9.29 -9.75 -0.88
CA GLU A 57 -10.65 -10.17 -1.14
C GLU A 57 -11.23 -9.31 -2.26
N VAL A 58 -11.84 -9.93 -3.25
CA VAL A 58 -12.56 -9.23 -4.31
C VAL A 58 -13.95 -9.84 -4.44
N ASN A 59 -14.98 -9.01 -4.41
CA ASN A 59 -16.35 -9.44 -4.68
C ASN A 59 -16.68 -9.22 -6.16
N ILE A 60 -16.92 -10.30 -6.89
CA ILE A 60 -17.26 -10.33 -8.31
C ILE A 60 -18.64 -10.99 -8.45
N GLN A 61 -19.66 -10.22 -8.85
CA GLN A 61 -21.00 -10.77 -9.18
C GLN A 61 -21.59 -11.74 -8.13
N GLY A 62 -21.44 -11.41 -6.83
CA GLY A 62 -21.94 -12.24 -5.73
C GLY A 62 -21.00 -13.38 -5.28
N GLN A 63 -19.89 -13.60 -5.99
CA GLN A 63 -18.82 -14.50 -5.57
C GLN A 63 -17.70 -13.72 -4.90
N LYS A 64 -17.19 -14.24 -3.78
CA LYS A 64 -16.02 -13.70 -3.09
C LYS A 64 -14.78 -14.50 -3.45
N MET A 65 -13.86 -13.88 -4.17
CA MET A 65 -12.53 -14.43 -4.42
C MET A 65 -11.60 -14.01 -3.27
N ILE A 66 -10.87 -14.97 -2.68
CA ILE A 66 -9.93 -14.73 -1.60
C ILE A 66 -8.56 -15.25 -2.02
N GLN A 67 -7.56 -14.39 -2.00
CA GLN A 67 -6.16 -14.75 -2.22
C GLN A 67 -5.36 -14.45 -0.95
N VAL A 68 -4.59 -15.44 -0.47
CA VAL A 68 -3.78 -15.31 0.73
C VAL A 68 -2.35 -15.75 0.44
N PHE A 69 -1.40 -14.99 0.95
CA PHE A 69 -0.01 -15.41 1.08
C PHE A 69 0.38 -15.36 2.56
N ARG A 70 0.86 -16.50 3.06
CA ARG A 70 1.40 -16.63 4.42
C ARG A 70 2.76 -17.31 4.32
N ARG A 71 3.78 -16.68 4.89
CA ARG A 71 5.08 -17.34 5.09
C ARG A 71 4.87 -18.51 6.07
N VAL A 72 5.22 -19.72 5.65
CA VAL A 72 5.24 -20.94 6.51
C VAL A 72 6.46 -20.91 7.40
#